data_AF-A0A379WSJ1-F1
#
_entry.id   AF-A0A379WSJ1-F1
#
_cell.length_a   1.000
_cell.length_b   1.000
_cell.length_c   1.000
_cell.angle_alpha   90.00
_cell.angle_beta   90.00
_cell.angle_gamma   90.00
#
_symmetry.space_group_name_H-M   'P 1'
#
loop_
_entity.id
_entity.type
_entity.pdbx_description
1 polymer ?
#
loop_
_entity_poly.entity_id
_entity_poly.type
_entity_poly.pdbx_seq_one_letter_code
_entity_poly.pdbx_strand_id
1 'polypeptide(L)'
;MNHVTPEQYRAAQRGAIPQVAPVFWSFRIMVGCGSLLLVVMLIALIQTLRMRIDQHRWVLRMTLWSLPLPWIAIEAGWFMTEFGRQPWAIQDILPTWYAHSALTPGQLAFSMGLILGLYTLFLIAEVYLMQKYARLGPSAMQHQQQAQQQG
;
A
#
# COMPACT_ATOMS: atom_id res chain seq x y z
N MET A 1 -27.39 -15.65 35.43
CA MET A 1 -27.47 -16.01 34.00
C MET A 1 -27.82 -14.74 33.25
N ASN A 2 -26.87 -14.07 32.60
CA ASN A 2 -27.12 -12.81 31.92
C ASN A 2 -28.05 -13.04 30.72
N HIS A 3 -29.27 -12.53 30.82
CA HIS A 3 -30.28 -12.62 29.77
C HIS A 3 -29.86 -11.68 28.63
N VAL A 4 -29.37 -12.24 27.53
CA VAL A 4 -29.13 -11.46 26.30
C VAL A 4 -30.48 -10.99 25.80
N THR A 5 -30.68 -9.68 25.69
CA THR A 5 -31.95 -9.16 25.17
C THR A 5 -32.06 -9.44 23.66
N PRO A 6 -33.29 -9.63 23.12
CA PRO A 6 -33.46 -9.83 21.68
C PRO A 6 -32.85 -8.70 20.82
N GLU A 7 -32.81 -7.49 21.36
CA GLU A 7 -32.13 -6.31 20.80
C GLU A 7 -30.62 -6.54 20.65
N GLN A 8 -29.96 -7.03 21.70
CA GLN A 8 -28.52 -7.33 21.70
C GLN A 8 -28.17 -8.46 20.73
N TYR A 9 -29.02 -9.48 20.63
CA TYR A 9 -28.83 -10.57 19.67
C TYR A 9 -28.91 -10.07 18.22
N ARG A 10 -29.91 -9.24 17.90
CA ARG A 10 -30.05 -8.61 16.57
C ARG A 10 -28.91 -7.65 16.25
N ALA A 11 -28.39 -6.92 17.24
CA ALA A 11 -27.24 -6.05 17.08
C ALA A 11 -25.96 -6.86 16.78
N ALA A 12 -25.73 -7.95 17.49
CA ALA A 12 -24.60 -8.86 17.25
C ALA A 12 -24.67 -9.51 15.86
N GLN A 13 -25.86 -9.95 15.42
CA GLN A 13 -26.05 -10.49 14.06
C GLN A 13 -25.78 -9.45 12.96
N ARG A 14 -26.18 -8.19 13.16
CA ARG A 14 -25.89 -7.11 12.20
C ARG A 14 -24.41 -6.74 12.16
N GLY A 15 -23.73 -6.74 13.32
CA GLY A 15 -22.28 -6.46 13.41
C GLY A 15 -21.41 -7.60 12.91
N ALA A 16 -21.95 -8.83 12.79
CA ALA A 16 -21.23 -9.98 12.26
C ALA A 16 -21.06 -9.95 10.73
N ILE A 17 -21.86 -9.15 10.01
CA ILE A 17 -21.79 -9.04 8.56
C ILE A 17 -20.87 -7.85 8.20
N PRO A 18 -19.69 -8.10 7.62
CA PRO A 18 -18.80 -7.03 7.21
C PRO A 18 -19.42 -6.17 6.12
N GLN A 19 -19.06 -4.89 6.08
CA GLN A 19 -19.49 -4.01 4.99
C GLN A 19 -18.85 -4.49 3.68
N VAL A 20 -19.68 -4.99 2.77
CA VAL A 20 -19.22 -5.56 1.49
C VAL A 20 -18.81 -4.50 0.47
N ALA A 21 -19.33 -3.28 0.59
CA ALA A 21 -19.09 -2.22 -0.40
C ALA A 21 -17.62 -1.78 -0.48
N PRO A 22 -16.89 -1.52 0.63
CA PRO A 22 -15.46 -1.19 0.57
C PRO A 22 -14.61 -2.31 -0.05
N VAL A 23 -14.87 -3.57 0.32
CA VAL A 23 -14.13 -4.74 -0.21
C VAL A 23 -14.33 -4.88 -1.72
N PHE A 24 -15.56 -4.70 -2.19
CA PHE A 24 -15.91 -4.77 -3.61
C PHE A 24 -15.15 -3.73 -4.44
N TRP A 25 -15.08 -2.49 -3.96
CA TRP A 25 -14.36 -1.43 -4.67
C TRP A 25 -12.85 -1.61 -4.63
N SER A 26 -12.28 -2.02 -3.49
CA SER A 26 -10.85 -2.30 -3.37
C SER A 26 -10.39 -3.41 -4.31
N PHE A 27 -11.19 -4.48 -4.46
CA PHE A 27 -10.92 -5.53 -5.45
C PHE A 27 -10.84 -4.98 -6.88
N ARG A 28 -11.78 -4.11 -7.27
CA ARG A 28 -11.82 -3.53 -8.63
C ARG A 28 -10.64 -2.61 -8.89
N ILE A 29 -10.26 -1.81 -7.90
CA ILE A 29 -9.08 -0.94 -8.00
C ILE A 29 -7.82 -1.78 -8.18
N MET A 30 -7.65 -2.83 -7.37
CA MET A 30 -6.52 -3.76 -7.45
C MET A 30 -6.43 -4.40 -8.85
N VAL A 31 -7.53 -4.99 -9.34
CA VAL A 31 -7.56 -5.64 -10.67
C VAL A 31 -7.37 -4.62 -11.79
N GLY A 32 -7.96 -3.42 -11.66
CA GLY A 32 -7.78 -2.32 -12.61
C GLY A 32 -6.31 -1.90 -12.73
N CYS A 33 -5.65 -1.62 -11.60
CA CYS A 33 -4.23 -1.27 -11.59
C CYS A 33 -3.34 -2.42 -12.07
N GLY A 34 -3.61 -3.67 -11.67
CA GLY A 34 -2.85 -4.84 -12.11
C GLY A 34 -2.96 -5.10 -13.61
N SER A 35 -4.16 -5.00 -14.18
CA SER A 35 -4.37 -5.14 -15.62
C SER A 35 -3.70 -4.03 -16.43
N LEU A 36 -3.77 -2.78 -15.95
CA LEU A 36 -3.07 -1.65 -16.57
C LEU A 36 -1.55 -1.84 -16.57
N LEU A 37 -0.98 -2.28 -15.44
CA LEU A 37 0.45 -2.59 -15.32
C LEU A 37 0.86 -3.70 -16.27
N LEU A 38 0.05 -4.75 -16.41
CA LEU A 38 0.30 -5.84 -17.34
C LEU A 38 0.33 -5.34 -18.79
N VAL A 39 -0.61 -4.47 -19.17
CA VAL A 39 -0.63 -3.86 -20.52
C VAL A 39 0.62 -3.00 -20.75
N VAL A 40 0.99 -2.13 -19.79
CA VAL A 40 2.19 -1.29 -19.90
C VAL A 40 3.46 -2.15 -20.02
N MET A 41 3.56 -3.22 -19.23
CA MET A 41 4.68 -4.15 -19.26
C MET A 41 4.76 -4.90 -20.59
N LEU A 42 3.63 -5.37 -21.14
CA LEU A 42 3.60 -6.02 -22.46
C LEU A 42 4.04 -5.08 -23.57
N ILE A 43 3.55 -3.84 -23.57
CA ILE A 43 3.96 -2.82 -24.57
C ILE A 43 5.46 -2.54 -24.46
N ALA A 44 5.97 -2.36 -23.23
CA ALA A 44 7.39 -2.15 -23.00
C ALA A 44 8.22 -3.36 -23.46
N LEU A 45 7.78 -4.58 -23.18
CA LEU A 45 8.46 -5.81 -23.58
C LEU A 45 8.51 -5.95 -25.11
N ILE A 46 7.39 -5.76 -25.81
CA ILE A 46 7.33 -5.84 -27.27
C ILE A 46 8.27 -4.81 -27.92
N GLN A 47 8.32 -3.59 -27.38
CA GLN A 47 9.21 -2.54 -27.87
C GLN A 47 10.69 -2.86 -27.66
N THR A 48 11.02 -3.48 -26.52
CA THR A 48 12.36 -3.98 -26.22
C THR A 48 12.76 -5.11 -27.17
N LEU A 49 11.88 -6.08 -27.41
CA LEU A 49 12.12 -7.17 -28.36
C LEU A 49 12.30 -6.67 -29.80
N ARG A 50 11.66 -5.56 -30.16
CA ARG A 50 11.83 -4.90 -31.46
C ARG A 50 13.07 -3.99 -31.54
N MET A 51 13.88 -3.89 -30.48
CA MET A 51 15.04 -3.00 -30.38
C MET A 51 14.70 -1.51 -30.64
N ARG A 52 13.44 -1.11 -30.41
CA ARG A 52 12.92 0.27 -30.64
C ARG A 52 12.55 0.94 -29.32
N ILE A 53 13.49 0.93 -28.38
CA ILE A 53 13.27 1.42 -27.01
C ILE A 53 13.09 2.94 -26.98
N ASP A 54 13.85 3.68 -27.79
CA ASP A 54 13.86 5.16 -27.83
C ASP A 54 12.72 5.77 -28.68
N GLN A 55 12.25 5.08 -29.71
CA GLN A 55 11.52 5.72 -30.81
C GLN A 55 10.14 6.27 -30.42
N HIS A 56 9.52 5.73 -29.36
CA HIS A 56 8.16 6.11 -28.96
C HIS A 56 8.15 6.75 -27.58
N ARG A 57 8.34 8.08 -27.55
CA ARG A 57 8.28 8.92 -26.32
C ARG A 57 7.01 8.72 -25.49
N TRP A 58 5.90 8.31 -26.09
CA TRP A 58 4.66 8.01 -25.38
C TRP A 58 4.78 6.77 -24.48
N VAL A 59 5.50 5.73 -24.92
CA VAL A 59 5.74 4.51 -24.13
C VAL A 59 6.57 4.82 -22.89
N LEU A 60 7.65 5.61 -23.05
CA LEU A 60 8.48 6.03 -21.92
C LEU A 60 7.69 6.87 -20.90
N ARG A 61 6.81 7.76 -21.39
CA ARG A 61 5.92 8.52 -20.51
C ARG A 61 4.97 7.59 -19.77
N MET A 62 4.27 6.67 -20.45
CA MET A 62 3.39 5.72 -19.79
C MET A 62 4.08 4.91 -18.69
N THR A 63 5.30 4.41 -18.95
CA THR A 63 6.06 3.68 -17.93
C THR A 63 6.38 4.56 -16.72
N LEU A 64 6.78 5.82 -16.93
CA LEU A 64 7.01 6.77 -15.84
C LEU A 64 5.74 7.04 -15.02
N TRP A 65 4.60 7.26 -15.68
CA TRP A 65 3.31 7.47 -15.02
C TRP A 65 2.76 6.20 -14.37
N SER A 66 3.27 5.02 -14.74
CA SER A 66 2.89 3.75 -14.13
C SER A 66 3.57 3.48 -12.80
N LEU A 67 4.62 4.24 -12.43
CA LEU A 67 5.33 4.08 -11.17
C LEU A 67 4.43 4.03 -9.92
N PRO A 68 3.43 4.88 -9.69
CA PRO A 68 2.58 4.79 -8.49
C PRO A 68 1.55 3.66 -8.51
N LEU A 69 1.25 3.06 -9.67
CA LEU A 69 0.19 2.04 -9.80
C LEU A 69 0.42 0.78 -8.96
N PRO A 70 1.64 0.21 -8.86
CA PRO A 70 1.90 -0.97 -8.03
C PRO A 70 1.63 -0.71 -6.56
N TRP A 71 2.00 0.47 -6.04
CA TRP A 71 1.71 0.84 -4.65
C TRP A 71 0.21 0.84 -4.37
N ILE A 72 -0.59 1.48 -5.23
CA ILE A 72 -2.06 1.50 -5.08
C ILE A 72 -2.64 0.08 -5.14
N ALA A 73 -2.16 -0.76 -6.05
CA ALA A 73 -2.64 -2.12 -6.19
C ALA A 73 -2.34 -2.98 -4.94
N ILE A 74 -1.14 -2.83 -4.36
CA ILE A 74 -0.72 -3.56 -3.15
C ILE A 74 -1.55 -3.12 -1.94
N GLU A 75 -1.70 -1.80 -1.72
CA GLU A 75 -2.50 -1.27 -0.61
C GLU A 75 -3.98 -1.69 -0.72
N ALA A 76 -4.55 -1.64 -1.93
CA ALA A 76 -5.93 -2.10 -2.17
C ALA A 76 -6.09 -3.61 -1.95
N GLY A 77 -5.08 -4.41 -2.32
CA GLY A 77 -5.06 -5.85 -2.08
C GLY A 77 -5.00 -6.20 -0.60
N TRP A 78 -4.10 -5.56 0.14
CA TRP A 78 -4.02 -5.70 1.61
C TRP A 78 -5.31 -5.28 2.29
N PHE A 79 -5.89 -4.14 1.87
CA PHE A 79 -7.17 -3.69 2.41
C PHE A 79 -8.28 -4.72 2.14
N MET A 80 -8.35 -5.28 0.93
CA MET A 80 -9.34 -6.32 0.60
C MET A 80 -9.21 -7.54 1.50
N THR A 81 -7.99 -8.04 1.73
CA THR A 81 -7.74 -9.24 2.53
C THR A 81 -7.97 -9.01 4.03
N GLU A 82 -7.52 -7.87 4.56
CA GLU A 82 -7.62 -7.54 5.98
C GLU A 82 -9.04 -7.13 6.37
N PHE A 83 -9.66 -6.27 5.56
CA PHE A 83 -11.04 -5.84 5.82
C PHE A 83 -12.05 -6.95 5.52
N GLY A 84 -11.76 -7.83 4.55
CA GLY A 84 -12.59 -8.99 4.24
C GLY A 84 -12.66 -10.02 5.36
N ARG A 85 -11.65 -10.06 6.24
CA ARG A 85 -11.62 -10.95 7.41
C ARG A 85 -12.35 -10.38 8.63
N GLN A 86 -12.72 -9.09 8.62
CA GLN A 86 -13.56 -8.52 9.68
C GLN A 86 -14.89 -9.29 9.75
N PRO A 87 -15.41 -9.62 10.95
CA PRO A 87 -15.00 -9.15 12.28
C PRO A 87 -14.00 -10.06 13.04
N TRP A 88 -13.31 -10.95 12.36
CA TRP A 88 -12.45 -11.96 12.99
C TRP A 88 -10.98 -11.54 12.96
N ALA A 89 -10.30 -11.64 14.11
CA ALA A 89 -8.84 -11.55 14.17
C ALA A 89 -8.23 -12.91 13.81
N ILE A 90 -8.79 -13.99 14.38
CA ILE A 90 -8.56 -15.37 13.95
C ILE A 90 -9.91 -15.91 13.50
N GLN A 91 -9.97 -16.36 12.24
CA GLN A 91 -11.20 -16.84 11.61
C GLN A 91 -11.92 -17.83 12.52
N ASP A 92 -13.20 -17.56 12.80
CA ASP A 92 -14.13 -18.37 13.60
C ASP A 92 -13.72 -18.66 15.05
N ILE A 93 -12.59 -18.13 15.52
CA ILE A 93 -12.04 -18.41 16.86
C ILE A 93 -12.04 -17.14 17.72
N LEU A 94 -11.46 -16.05 17.21
CA LEU A 94 -11.24 -14.84 18.01
C LEU A 94 -11.77 -13.60 17.27
N PRO A 95 -12.85 -12.98 17.79
CA PRO A 95 -13.33 -11.71 17.27
C PRO A 95 -12.40 -10.54 17.58
N THR A 96 -12.34 -9.56 16.68
CA THR A 96 -11.47 -8.37 16.80
C THR A 96 -11.79 -7.52 18.03
N TRP A 97 -13.05 -7.44 18.46
CA TRP A 97 -13.45 -6.66 19.64
C TRP A 97 -12.95 -7.24 20.97
N TYR A 98 -12.58 -8.53 21.01
CA TYR A 98 -12.03 -9.18 22.19
C TYR A 98 -10.49 -9.29 22.14
N ALA A 99 -9.90 -9.08 20.97
CA ALA A 99 -8.46 -9.22 20.73
C ALA A 99 -7.62 -7.98 21.09
N HIS A 100 -8.24 -6.93 21.64
CA HIS A 100 -7.56 -5.67 21.99
C HIS A 100 -7.12 -5.64 23.46
N SER A 101 -5.96 -5.02 23.73
CA SER A 101 -5.46 -4.75 25.07
C SER A 101 -6.26 -3.64 25.76
N ALA A 102 -6.58 -3.77 27.05
CA ALA A 102 -7.29 -2.75 27.82
C ALA A 102 -6.38 -1.53 28.14
N LEU A 103 -6.17 -0.65 27.15
CA LEU A 103 -5.38 0.57 27.28
C LEU A 103 -6.28 1.79 27.42
N THR A 104 -5.76 2.85 28.06
CA THR A 104 -6.47 4.12 28.11
C THR A 104 -6.43 4.81 26.73
N PRO A 105 -7.51 5.48 26.29
CA PRO A 105 -7.53 6.18 25.00
C PRO A 105 -6.40 7.21 24.83
N GLY A 106 -5.95 7.83 25.94
CA GLY A 106 -4.84 8.80 25.93
C GLY A 106 -3.49 8.18 25.58
N GLN A 107 -3.19 6.98 26.10
CA GLN A 107 -1.95 6.25 25.76
C GLN A 107 -1.95 5.80 24.29
N LEU A 108 -3.11 5.36 23.80
CA LEU A 108 -3.28 4.98 22.40
C LEU A 108 -3.10 6.19 21.47
N ALA A 109 -3.75 7.32 21.77
CA ALA A 109 -3.64 8.53 20.96
C ALA A 109 -2.20 9.08 20.94
N PHE A 110 -1.51 9.08 22.09
CA PHE A 110 -0.12 9.51 22.16
C PHE A 110 0.82 8.63 21.31
N SER A 111 0.73 7.30 21.47
CA SER A 111 1.57 6.37 20.71
C SER A 111 1.28 6.41 19.22
N MET A 112 0.00 6.44 18.81
CA MET A 112 -0.39 6.60 17.42
C MET A 112 0.13 7.91 16.83
N GLY A 113 -0.05 9.03 17.55
CA GLY A 113 0.42 10.34 17.09
C GLY A 113 1.94 10.39 16.93
N LEU A 114 2.69 9.81 17.88
CA LEU A 114 4.14 9.72 17.81
C LEU A 114 4.59 8.90 16.59
N ILE A 115 4.00 7.71 16.38
CA ILE A 115 4.35 6.82 15.26
C ILE A 115 3.99 7.48 13.92
N LEU A 116 2.80 8.06 13.80
CA LEU A 116 2.38 8.80 12.60
C LEU A 116 3.32 9.96 12.29
N GLY A 117 3.70 10.75 13.30
CA GLY A 117 4.62 11.87 13.14
C GLY A 117 5.99 11.43 12.64
N LEU A 118 6.56 10.39 13.26
CA LEU A 118 7.85 9.84 12.87
C LEU A 118 7.82 9.24 11.46
N TYR A 119 6.80 8.44 11.13
CA TYR A 119 6.67 7.84 9.81
C TYR A 119 6.48 8.90 8.72
N THR A 120 5.74 9.97 9.01
CA THR A 120 5.59 11.10 8.08
C THR A 120 6.93 11.82 7.86
N LEU A 121 7.70 12.06 8.92
CA LEU A 121 9.02 12.68 8.81
C LEU A 121 9.97 11.82 7.97
N PHE A 122 10.00 10.50 8.20
CA PHE A 122 10.83 9.57 7.45
C PHE A 122 10.39 9.46 6.00
N LEU A 123 9.09 9.44 5.72
CA LEU A 123 8.56 9.46 4.35
C LEU A 123 9.01 10.71 3.59
N ILE A 124 8.94 11.89 4.21
CA ILE A 124 9.41 13.14 3.59
C ILE A 124 10.91 13.07 3.30
N ALA A 125 11.71 12.62 4.26
CA ALA A 125 13.15 12.48 4.10
C ALA A 125 13.50 11.47 2.99
N GLU A 126 12.83 10.32 2.95
CA GLU A 126 13.05 9.27 1.96
C GLU A 126 12.66 9.73 0.55
N VAL A 127 11.48 10.34 0.37
CA VAL A 127 11.03 10.85 -0.92
C VAL A 127 11.97 11.96 -1.41
N TYR A 128 12.41 12.86 -0.52
CA TYR A 128 13.38 13.89 -0.86
C TYR A 128 14.71 13.28 -1.34
N LEU A 129 15.21 12.28 -0.61
CA LEU A 129 16.46 11.62 -0.92
C LEU A 129 16.38 10.83 -2.24
N MET A 130 15.27 10.10 -2.44
CA MET A 130 14.99 9.35 -3.66
C MET A 130 14.92 10.29 -4.87
N GLN A 131 14.23 11.42 -4.77
CA GLN A 131 14.16 12.42 -5.85
C GLN A 131 15.52 13.07 -6.12
N LYS A 132 16.29 13.39 -5.07
CA LYS A 132 17.63 13.97 -5.21
C LYS A 132 18.56 13.05 -5.99
N TYR A 133 18.65 11.78 -5.58
CA TYR A 133 19.54 10.82 -6.23
C TYR A 133 19.02 10.34 -7.60
N ALA A 134 17.71 10.19 -7.76
CA ALA A 134 17.13 9.85 -9.07
C ALA A 134 17.41 10.93 -10.13
N ARG A 135 17.48 12.22 -9.74
CA ARG A 135 17.82 13.33 -10.65
C ARG A 135 19.31 13.49 -10.91
N LEU A 136 20.16 13.16 -9.93
CA LEU A 136 21.63 13.22 -10.08
C LEU A 136 22.15 12.20 -11.10
N GLY A 137 21.46 11.07 -11.26
CA GLY A 137 21.84 10.03 -12.22
C GLY A 137 23.25 9.45 -11.93
N PRO A 138 23.94 8.88 -12.94
CA PRO A 138 25.26 8.26 -12.79
C PRO A 138 26.37 9.19 -12.26
N SER A 139 26.16 10.50 -12.33
CA SER A 139 27.07 11.55 -11.85
C SER A 139 27.40 11.41 -10.36
N ALA A 140 26.45 10.91 -9.56
CA ALA A 140 26.67 10.68 -8.12
C ALA A 140 27.69 9.56 -7.85
N MET A 141 27.80 8.56 -8.74
CA MET A 141 28.74 7.45 -8.60
C MET A 141 30.14 7.78 -9.14
N GLN A 142 30.26 8.67 -10.12
CA GLN A 142 31.56 9.10 -10.66
C GLN A 142 32.42 9.85 -9.63
N HIS A 143 31.80 10.68 -8.79
CA HIS A 143 32.51 11.36 -7.70
C HIS A 143 32.99 10.41 -6.60
N GLN A 144 32.28 9.32 -6.32
CA GLN A 144 32.74 8.28 -5.38
C GLN A 144 33.89 7.44 -5.96
N GLN A 145 33.83 7.06 -7.25
CA GLN A 145 34.92 6.32 -7.90
C GLN A 145 36.22 7.13 -7.98
N GLN A 146 36.15 8.42 -8.26
CA GLN A 146 37.32 9.30 -8.28
C GLN A 146 37.93 9.52 -6.88
N ALA A 147 37.10 9.61 -5.84
CA ALA A 147 37.58 9.74 -4.46
C ALA A 147 38.21 8.44 -3.92
N GLN A 148 37.74 7.26 -4.36
CA GLN A 148 38.34 5.96 -4.01
C GLN A 148 39.64 5.64 -4.76
N GLN A 149 39.92 6.29 -5.90
CA GLN A 149 41.16 6.09 -6.66
C GLN A 149 42.31 7.02 -6.23
N GLN A 150 42.05 8.01 -5.36
CA GLN A 150 43.02 9.01 -4.92
C GLN A 150 43.50 8.84 -3.47
N GLY A 151 43.10 7.77 -2.78
CA GLY A 151 43.62 7.36 -1.46
C GLY A 151 44.25 5.99 -1.54
#